data_AF-A0A1C5G0V7-F1
#
_entry.id   AF-A0A1C5G0V7-F1
#
_cell.length_a   1.000
_cell.length_b   1.000
_cell.length_c   1.000
_cell.angle_alpha   90.00
_cell.angle_beta   90.00
_cell.angle_gamma   90.00
#
_symmetry.space_group_name_H-M   'P 1'
#
loop_
_entity.id
_entity.type
_entity.pdbx_description
1 polymer ?
#
loop_
_entity_poly.entity_id
_entity_poly.type
_entity_poly.pdbx_seq_one_letter_code
_entity_poly.pdbx_strand_id
1 'polypeptide(L)'
;DLPRLLADFLASADRAEAVRLARPPADPHAPNTDQRPGAAGGSAAVGMAAGARTTGEVQVWSALPFLLTGPLARIGYLDAIGPALAGVELAEDAPLFAAALAYKVLGETARGWRRAERDGEAAAAFAGLPPPLAEERLADFARRAGPALPVLDGVLALAVCRGHDPVDPLLLTGADDGLLLIDAHGMFPIAWTPEATALLPYWHSCGRPPVLLCDGPLPPGTLRELASAGVPFLTAVRPLRGDPVARLPWRTPLWAAEGAAPDIRLAAELPAHTQRCTALVTALVTERRAVPLARDGALERTVTLAAALGLSTIAWTLWRDRETPDPLSALARFADLAATVRYERAAVRVRVPMGRRHADLQRGGLLADVPDVAWLGGRTLTFSAG
;
A
#
# COMPACT_ATOMS: atom_id res chain seq x y z
N ASP A 1 8.96 -8.75 -24.76
CA ASP A 1 9.17 -7.36 -25.24
C ASP A 1 8.22 -6.30 -24.71
N LEU A 2 7.05 -6.65 -24.18
CA LEU A 2 6.17 -5.73 -23.44
C LEU A 2 6.81 -5.00 -22.23
N PRO A 3 7.73 -5.64 -21.45
CA PRO A 3 8.40 -4.98 -20.33
C PRO A 3 9.33 -3.83 -20.76
N ARG A 4 9.91 -3.90 -21.97
CA ARG A 4 10.82 -2.87 -22.48
C ARG A 4 10.04 -1.67 -23.03
N LEU A 5 8.93 -1.93 -23.72
CA LEU A 5 8.03 -0.89 -24.23
C LEU A 5 7.37 -0.07 -23.11
N LEU A 6 7.03 -0.71 -21.98
CA LEU A 6 6.50 0.00 -20.81
C LEU A 6 7.58 0.87 -20.13
N ALA A 7 8.82 0.39 -20.08
CA ALA A 7 9.96 1.16 -19.56
C ALA A 7 10.28 2.38 -20.45
N ASP A 8 10.24 2.21 -21.77
CA ASP A 8 10.48 3.30 -22.74
C ASP A 8 9.33 4.33 -22.75
N PHE A 9 8.08 3.88 -22.54
CA PHE A 9 6.92 4.77 -22.40
C PHE A 9 6.99 5.62 -21.12
N LEU A 10 7.33 5.00 -19.99
CA LEU A 10 7.46 5.71 -18.71
C LEU A 10 8.70 6.64 -18.67
N ALA A 11 9.72 6.34 -19.46
CA ALA A 11 10.92 7.19 -19.58
C ALA A 11 10.73 8.40 -20.53
N SER A 12 9.78 8.33 -21.47
CA SER A 12 9.55 9.36 -22.50
C SER A 12 8.35 10.28 -22.25
N ALA A 13 7.51 9.96 -21.26
CA ALA A 13 6.30 10.74 -20.99
C ALA A 13 6.64 12.10 -20.35
N ASP A 14 6.84 13.11 -21.21
CA ASP A 14 6.70 14.50 -20.80
C ASP A 14 5.25 14.71 -20.34
N ARG A 15 5.07 15.12 -19.08
CA ARG A 15 3.79 15.22 -18.37
C ARG A 15 2.78 16.10 -19.12
N ALA A 16 3.26 17.02 -19.96
CA ALA A 16 2.45 17.91 -20.80
C ALA A 16 1.88 17.25 -22.08
N GLU A 17 2.50 16.17 -22.57
CA GLU A 17 2.10 15.48 -23.81
C GLU A 17 1.07 14.37 -23.54
N ALA A 18 1.20 13.67 -22.41
CA ALA A 18 0.19 12.75 -21.90
C ALA A 18 -1.17 13.43 -21.65
N VAL A 19 -1.16 14.67 -21.13
CA VAL A 19 -2.37 15.49 -20.95
C VAL A 19 -2.97 15.96 -22.28
N ARG A 20 -2.15 16.12 -23.33
CA ARG A 20 -2.64 16.48 -24.68
C ARG A 20 -3.29 15.30 -25.39
N LEU A 21 -2.73 14.10 -25.27
CA LEU A 21 -3.25 12.88 -25.90
C LEU A 21 -4.51 12.32 -25.21
N ALA A 22 -4.74 12.66 -23.94
CA ALA A 22 -5.94 12.28 -23.20
C ALA A 22 -7.16 13.19 -23.46
N ARG A 23 -7.02 14.24 -24.27
CA ARG A 23 -8.12 15.15 -24.61
C ARG A 23 -8.83 14.63 -25.87
N PRO A 24 -10.14 14.35 -25.84
CA PRO A 24 -10.86 13.99 -27.05
C PRO A 24 -10.81 15.16 -28.05
N PRO A 25 -10.73 14.90 -29.37
CA PRO A 25 -10.78 15.96 -30.37
C PRO A 25 -12.12 16.68 -30.26
N ALA A 26 -12.09 18.01 -30.26
CA ALA A 26 -13.29 18.83 -30.28
C ALA A 26 -14.02 18.58 -31.61
N ASP A 27 -15.23 18.02 -31.52
CA ASP A 27 -16.07 17.74 -32.68
C ASP A 27 -16.64 19.07 -33.21
N PRO A 28 -16.32 19.53 -34.43
CA PRO A 28 -16.77 20.83 -34.94
C PRO A 28 -18.24 20.84 -35.35
N HIS A 29 -18.97 19.72 -35.24
CA HIS A 29 -20.31 19.55 -35.84
C HIS A 29 -21.34 18.89 -34.89
N ALA A 30 -21.49 19.41 -33.67
CA ALA A 30 -22.66 19.06 -32.85
C ALA A 30 -23.87 19.96 -33.23
N PRO A 31 -24.98 19.41 -33.78
CA PRO A 31 -26.16 20.19 -34.05
C PRO A 31 -26.94 20.47 -32.76
N ASN A 32 -27.49 21.69 -32.71
CA ASN A 32 -28.32 22.22 -31.65
C ASN A 32 -29.74 21.61 -31.74
N THR A 33 -30.22 20.92 -30.70
CA THR A 33 -31.65 20.58 -30.58
C THR A 33 -32.12 20.63 -29.13
N ASP A 34 -32.86 21.70 -28.84
CA ASP A 34 -33.91 21.77 -27.84
C ASP A 34 -34.93 20.63 -28.02
N GLN A 35 -35.21 19.84 -26.98
CA GLN A 35 -36.58 19.37 -26.72
C GLN A 35 -36.78 18.80 -25.30
N ARG A 36 -37.87 19.25 -24.67
CA ARG A 36 -38.43 18.83 -23.37
C ARG A 36 -39.46 17.68 -23.56
N PRO A 37 -40.00 17.06 -22.49
CA PRO A 37 -39.96 15.60 -22.29
C PRO A 37 -41.29 14.89 -22.58
N GLY A 38 -41.20 13.59 -22.88
CA GLY A 38 -42.32 12.65 -22.97
C GLY A 38 -42.06 11.42 -22.09
N ALA A 39 -43.10 10.97 -21.39
CA ALA A 39 -43.08 9.96 -20.35
C ALA A 39 -43.32 8.52 -20.84
N ALA A 40 -42.97 7.58 -19.95
CA ALA A 40 -43.46 6.22 -19.76
C ALA A 40 -42.79 5.05 -20.54
N GLY A 41 -42.42 4.01 -19.78
CA GLY A 41 -42.16 2.66 -20.29
C GLY A 41 -41.07 1.92 -19.51
N GLY A 42 -41.47 1.20 -18.46
CA GLY A 42 -40.56 0.52 -17.54
C GLY A 42 -39.79 -0.68 -18.11
N SER A 43 -38.61 -0.90 -17.55
CA SER A 43 -38.05 -2.23 -17.28
C SER A 43 -37.09 -2.08 -16.11
N ALA A 44 -37.56 -2.46 -14.92
CA ALA A 44 -36.77 -2.44 -13.70
C ALA A 44 -35.78 -3.62 -13.73
N ALA A 45 -34.65 -3.42 -14.40
CA ALA A 45 -33.45 -4.18 -14.12
C ALA A 45 -32.88 -3.67 -12.79
N VAL A 46 -33.04 -4.47 -11.74
CA VAL A 46 -32.41 -4.24 -10.43
C VAL A 46 -30.91 -4.52 -10.57
N GLY A 47 -30.19 -3.59 -11.19
CA GLY A 47 -28.76 -3.44 -11.09
C GLY A 47 -28.47 -2.35 -10.07
N MET A 48 -28.40 -2.71 -8.79
CA MET A 48 -27.95 -1.78 -7.75
C MET A 48 -26.43 -1.57 -7.89
N ALA A 49 -26.03 -0.74 -8.84
CA ALA A 49 -24.80 0.03 -8.71
C ALA A 49 -25.01 0.92 -7.47
N ALA A 50 -24.44 0.52 -6.33
CA ALA A 50 -24.45 1.35 -5.13
C ALA A 50 -23.73 2.65 -5.49
N GLY A 51 -24.50 3.72 -5.71
CA GLY A 51 -23.99 4.96 -6.27
C GLY A 51 -22.94 5.61 -5.37
N ALA A 52 -21.89 6.16 -5.98
CA ALA A 52 -20.89 6.95 -5.28
C ALA A 52 -21.51 8.16 -4.58
N ARG A 53 -21.01 8.51 -3.39
CA ARG A 53 -21.43 9.73 -2.67
C ARG A 53 -20.98 10.97 -3.45
N THR A 54 -21.95 11.76 -3.88
CA THR A 54 -21.72 13.00 -4.64
C THR A 54 -21.83 14.26 -3.79
N THR A 55 -22.59 14.22 -2.69
CA THR A 55 -22.82 15.36 -1.77
C THR A 55 -22.99 14.90 -0.33
N GLY A 56 -22.84 15.82 0.62
CA GLY A 56 -23.12 15.60 2.04
C GLY A 56 -21.89 15.72 2.94
N GLU A 57 -22.11 15.62 4.24
CA GLU A 57 -21.08 15.71 5.28
C GLU A 57 -21.18 14.51 6.21
N VAL A 58 -20.04 13.90 6.54
CA VAL A 58 -19.95 12.73 7.42
C VAL A 58 -18.77 12.89 8.37
N GLN A 59 -19.02 12.62 9.65
CA GLN A 59 -17.97 12.53 10.65
C GLN A 59 -17.35 11.13 10.61
N VAL A 60 -16.02 11.06 10.61
CA VAL A 60 -15.26 9.82 10.73
C VAL A 60 -14.42 9.87 12.00
N TRP A 61 -14.32 8.74 12.68
CA TRP A 61 -13.51 8.65 13.90
C TRP A 61 -12.00 8.63 13.61
N SER A 62 -11.60 8.37 12.36
CA SER A 62 -10.19 8.35 11.93
C SER A 62 -10.00 8.95 10.53
N ALA A 63 -9.08 9.91 10.44
CA ALA A 63 -8.60 10.56 9.24
C ALA A 63 -7.44 9.80 8.59
N LEU A 64 -6.89 8.80 9.27
CA LEU A 64 -5.66 8.12 8.86
C LEU A 64 -5.74 7.52 7.44
N PRO A 65 -6.84 6.89 6.98
CA PRO A 65 -6.96 6.45 5.58
C PRO A 65 -6.73 7.59 4.59
N PHE A 66 -7.28 8.77 4.85
CA PHE A 66 -7.11 9.95 4.01
C PHE A 66 -5.66 10.44 4.02
N LEU A 67 -4.97 10.41 5.17
CA LEU A 67 -3.58 10.83 5.28
C LEU A 67 -2.60 9.95 4.46
N LEU A 68 -2.98 8.73 4.09
CA LEU A 68 -2.16 7.89 3.21
C LEU A 68 -2.12 8.39 1.76
N THR A 69 -3.13 9.16 1.33
CA THR A 69 -3.27 9.59 -0.08
C THR A 69 -2.12 10.48 -0.53
N GLY A 70 -1.68 11.44 0.29
CA GLY A 70 -0.55 12.31 -0.03
C GLY A 70 0.75 11.55 -0.29
N PRO A 71 1.23 10.71 0.65
CA PRO A 71 2.33 9.79 0.42
C PRO A 71 2.21 8.94 -0.85
N LEU A 72 1.05 8.30 -1.06
CA LEU A 72 0.83 7.43 -2.22
C LEU A 72 0.78 8.20 -3.54
N ALA A 73 0.25 9.43 -3.54
CA ALA A 73 0.21 10.28 -4.72
C ALA A 73 1.63 10.74 -5.13
N ARG A 74 2.49 11.07 -4.17
CA ARG A 74 3.86 11.54 -4.44
C ARG A 74 4.71 10.51 -5.18
N ILE A 75 4.44 9.22 -4.99
CA ILE A 75 5.15 8.13 -5.68
C ILE A 75 4.43 7.68 -6.97
N GLY A 76 3.35 8.36 -7.37
CA GLY A 76 2.55 8.01 -8.55
C GLY A 76 1.65 6.78 -8.36
N TYR A 77 1.50 6.28 -7.13
CA TYR A 77 0.69 5.08 -6.86
C TYR A 77 -0.79 5.33 -7.14
N LEU A 78 -1.32 6.50 -6.75
CA LEU A 78 -2.72 6.82 -7.01
C LEU A 78 -3.02 6.94 -8.51
N ASP A 79 -2.09 7.51 -9.28
CA ASP A 79 -2.20 7.64 -10.74
C ASP A 79 -2.23 6.27 -11.44
N ALA A 80 -1.64 5.24 -10.83
CA ALA A 80 -1.59 3.88 -11.36
C ALA A 80 -2.88 3.07 -11.10
N ILE A 81 -3.64 3.38 -10.04
CA ILE A 81 -4.83 2.60 -9.63
C ILE A 81 -5.89 2.58 -10.73
N GLY A 82 -6.26 3.76 -11.25
CA GLY A 82 -7.29 3.88 -12.29
C GLY A 82 -6.95 3.06 -13.54
N PRO A 83 -5.81 3.30 -14.21
CA PRO A 83 -5.38 2.54 -15.39
C PRO A 83 -5.21 1.04 -15.14
N ALA A 84 -4.65 0.63 -14.00
CA ALA A 84 -4.46 -0.79 -13.69
C ALA A 84 -5.81 -1.52 -13.59
N LEU A 85 -6.78 -0.93 -12.88
CA LEU A 85 -8.12 -1.49 -12.76
C LEU A 85 -8.91 -1.41 -14.07
N ALA A 86 -8.75 -0.34 -14.85
CA ALA A 86 -9.37 -0.21 -16.17
C ALA A 86 -8.90 -1.31 -17.13
N GLY A 87 -7.63 -1.71 -17.08
CA GLY A 87 -7.07 -2.80 -17.88
C GLY A 87 -7.70 -4.18 -17.64
N VAL A 88 -8.48 -4.33 -16.56
CA VAL A 88 -9.22 -5.54 -16.21
C VAL A 88 -10.73 -5.28 -16.04
N GLU A 89 -11.23 -4.17 -16.59
CA GLU A 89 -12.65 -3.78 -16.54
C GLU A 89 -13.22 -3.56 -15.12
N LEU A 90 -12.37 -3.11 -14.18
CA LEU A 90 -12.71 -2.85 -12.78
C LEU A 90 -12.57 -1.38 -12.37
N ALA A 91 -12.49 -0.44 -13.32
CA ALA A 91 -12.34 0.99 -13.02
C ALA A 91 -13.45 1.52 -12.08
N GLU A 92 -14.70 1.12 -12.33
CA GLU A 92 -15.87 1.48 -11.50
C GLU A 92 -15.83 0.86 -10.09
N ASP A 93 -15.04 -0.20 -9.90
CA ASP A 93 -14.85 -0.88 -8.61
C ASP A 93 -13.65 -0.30 -7.82
N ALA A 94 -12.98 0.76 -8.30
CA ALA A 94 -11.89 1.45 -7.56
C ALA A 94 -12.25 1.84 -6.11
N PRO A 95 -13.49 2.24 -5.77
CA PRO A 95 -13.91 2.41 -4.38
C PRO A 95 -13.73 1.18 -3.47
N LEU A 96 -13.83 -0.03 -4.00
CA LEU A 96 -13.61 -1.26 -3.22
C LEU A 96 -12.12 -1.45 -2.89
N PHE A 97 -11.22 -1.05 -3.79
CA PHE A 97 -9.78 -1.00 -3.51
C PHE A 97 -9.48 0.00 -2.38
N ALA A 98 -10.08 1.19 -2.43
CA ALA A 98 -9.92 2.21 -1.41
C ALA A 98 -10.44 1.75 -0.04
N ALA A 99 -11.60 1.09 0.00
CA ALA A 99 -12.12 0.50 1.24
C ALA A 99 -11.17 -0.56 1.83
N ALA A 100 -10.63 -1.45 0.99
CA ALA A 100 -9.65 -2.44 1.41
C ALA A 100 -8.38 -1.79 1.97
N LEU A 101 -7.87 -0.74 1.32
CA LEU A 101 -6.74 0.05 1.80
C LEU A 101 -7.03 0.72 3.15
N ALA A 102 -8.21 1.32 3.33
CA ALA A 102 -8.60 1.94 4.59
C ALA A 102 -8.59 0.94 5.75
N TYR A 103 -9.10 -0.27 5.54
CA TYR A 103 -9.14 -1.30 6.59
C TYR A 103 -7.75 -1.70 7.11
N LYS A 104 -6.66 -1.44 6.37
CA LYS A 104 -5.29 -1.69 6.85
C LYS A 104 -4.85 -0.75 7.97
N VAL A 105 -5.47 0.42 8.09
CA VAL A 105 -5.07 1.45 9.06
C VAL A 105 -6.18 1.83 10.04
N LEU A 106 -7.32 1.16 9.96
CA LEU A 106 -8.42 1.28 10.91
C LEU A 106 -8.30 0.23 12.03
N GLY A 107 -9.40 -0.02 12.75
CA GLY A 107 -9.45 -0.96 13.85
C GLY A 107 -9.08 -2.40 13.46
N GLU A 108 -8.67 -3.17 14.46
CA GLU A 108 -8.35 -4.59 14.32
C GLU A 108 -9.60 -5.43 14.06
N THR A 109 -9.40 -6.56 13.38
CA THR A 109 -10.45 -7.52 13.11
C THR A 109 -10.66 -8.43 14.34
N ALA A 110 -11.84 -8.32 14.96
CA ALA A 110 -12.24 -9.25 16.01
C ALA A 110 -12.43 -10.65 15.42
N ARG A 111 -11.87 -11.68 16.09
CA ARG A 111 -11.90 -13.08 15.62
C ARG A 111 -11.32 -13.27 14.20
N GLY A 112 -10.47 -12.35 13.74
CA GLY A 112 -9.80 -12.42 12.43
C GLY A 112 -10.65 -12.08 11.21
N TRP A 113 -11.92 -11.68 11.38
CA TRP A 113 -12.80 -11.33 10.26
C TRP A 113 -13.84 -10.25 10.55
N ARG A 114 -14.22 -10.04 11.82
CA ARG A 114 -15.31 -9.12 12.18
C ARG A 114 -14.77 -7.71 12.43
N ARG A 115 -15.39 -6.71 11.82
CA ARG A 115 -15.04 -5.29 12.01
C ARG A 115 -15.98 -4.59 12.97
N ALA A 116 -15.52 -3.48 13.55
CA ALA A 116 -16.41 -2.56 14.25
C ALA A 116 -17.19 -1.71 13.22
N GLU A 117 -18.42 -1.33 13.57
CA GLU A 117 -19.29 -0.52 12.71
C GLU A 117 -18.61 0.80 12.28
N ARG A 118 -17.99 1.49 13.23
CA ARG A 118 -17.23 2.73 12.98
C ARG A 118 -16.10 2.56 11.96
N ASP A 119 -15.49 1.38 11.87
CA ASP A 119 -14.43 1.10 10.89
C ASP A 119 -15.05 0.98 9.49
N GLY A 120 -16.20 0.32 9.38
CA GLY A 120 -16.98 0.25 8.14
C GLY A 120 -17.43 1.62 7.66
N GLU A 121 -17.90 2.49 8.57
CA GLU A 121 -18.30 3.87 8.24
C GLU A 121 -17.12 4.72 7.74
N ALA A 122 -15.97 4.64 8.43
CA ALA A 122 -14.76 5.36 8.04
C ALA A 122 -14.20 4.86 6.70
N ALA A 123 -14.16 3.55 6.48
CA ALA A 123 -13.73 2.97 5.21
C ALA A 123 -14.69 3.35 4.06
N ALA A 124 -16.00 3.30 4.29
CA ALA A 124 -17.01 3.72 3.32
C ALA A 124 -16.87 5.21 2.97
N ALA A 125 -16.60 6.06 3.97
CA ALA A 125 -16.32 7.47 3.72
C ALA A 125 -15.04 7.66 2.88
N PHE A 126 -13.94 7.01 3.24
CA PHE A 126 -12.71 7.09 2.45
C PHE A 126 -12.90 6.64 1.00
N ALA A 127 -13.67 5.58 0.79
CA ALA A 127 -14.02 5.04 -0.51
C ALA A 127 -15.07 5.86 -1.28
N GLY A 128 -15.74 6.83 -0.65
CA GLY A 128 -16.87 7.54 -1.25
C GLY A 128 -18.10 6.66 -1.49
N LEU A 129 -18.28 5.58 -0.71
CA LEU A 129 -19.40 4.64 -0.80
C LEU A 129 -20.39 4.83 0.37
N PRO A 130 -21.69 4.61 0.19
CA PRO A 130 -22.61 4.54 1.33
C PRO A 130 -22.33 3.30 2.20
N PRO A 131 -22.47 3.38 3.54
CA PRO A 131 -22.48 2.19 4.39
C PRO A 131 -23.85 1.48 4.33
N PRO A 132 -23.93 0.19 4.66
CA PRO A 132 -22.82 -0.70 5.00
C PRO A 132 -22.06 -1.20 3.76
N LEU A 133 -20.76 -1.48 3.91
CA LEU A 133 -19.97 -2.16 2.89
C LEU A 133 -20.15 -3.67 3.04
N ALA A 134 -20.68 -4.32 2.00
CA ALA A 134 -20.84 -5.77 1.99
C ALA A 134 -19.48 -6.48 1.82
N GLU A 135 -19.16 -7.41 2.73
CA GLU A 135 -17.92 -8.20 2.70
C GLU A 135 -17.83 -9.06 1.44
N GLU A 136 -18.97 -9.55 0.95
CA GLU A 136 -19.06 -10.37 -0.25
C GLU A 136 -18.61 -9.59 -1.49
N ARG A 137 -18.96 -8.29 -1.57
CA ARG A 137 -18.52 -7.43 -2.67
C ARG A 137 -17.01 -7.21 -2.64
N LEU A 138 -16.41 -7.09 -1.45
CA LEU A 138 -14.96 -6.98 -1.30
C LEU A 138 -14.25 -8.28 -1.68
N ALA A 139 -14.77 -9.43 -1.25
CA ALA A 139 -14.24 -10.74 -1.62
C ALA A 139 -14.35 -11.01 -3.13
N ASP A 140 -15.48 -10.64 -3.76
CA ASP A 140 -15.68 -10.75 -5.20
C ASP A 140 -14.78 -9.81 -5.99
N PHE A 141 -14.53 -8.60 -5.48
CA PHE A 141 -13.55 -7.69 -6.05
C PHE A 141 -12.13 -8.24 -5.93
N ALA A 142 -11.72 -8.76 -4.77
CA ALA A 142 -10.38 -9.33 -4.57
C ALA A 142 -10.07 -10.42 -5.61
N ARG A 143 -11.03 -11.33 -5.82
CA ARG A 143 -10.93 -12.40 -6.82
C ARG A 143 -10.76 -11.88 -8.26
N ARG A 144 -11.45 -10.80 -8.62
CA ARG A 144 -11.40 -10.23 -9.99
C ARG A 144 -10.17 -9.32 -10.20
N ALA A 145 -9.71 -8.65 -9.15
CA ALA A 145 -8.64 -7.65 -9.23
C ALA A 145 -7.25 -8.26 -9.47
N GLY A 146 -7.07 -9.55 -9.17
CA GLY A 146 -5.78 -10.27 -9.24
C GLY A 146 -4.86 -9.89 -10.41
N PRO A 147 -5.34 -9.85 -11.68
CA PRO A 147 -4.48 -9.53 -12.82
C PRO A 147 -3.97 -8.07 -12.86
N ALA A 148 -4.62 -7.12 -12.17
CA ALA A 148 -4.21 -5.72 -12.12
C ALA A 148 -3.19 -5.41 -11.00
N LEU A 149 -3.19 -6.22 -9.94
CA LEU A 149 -2.43 -5.95 -8.72
C LEU A 149 -0.90 -5.92 -8.92
N PRO A 150 -0.27 -6.79 -9.75
CA PRO A 150 1.17 -6.75 -9.95
C PRO A 150 1.71 -5.43 -10.49
N VAL A 151 0.90 -4.70 -11.29
CA VAL A 151 1.28 -3.36 -11.77
C VAL A 151 1.39 -2.38 -10.61
N LEU A 152 0.45 -2.44 -9.66
CA LEU A 152 0.43 -1.59 -8.48
C LEU A 152 1.61 -1.91 -7.57
N ASP A 153 1.85 -3.20 -7.30
CA ASP A 153 2.99 -3.66 -6.49
C ASP A 153 4.32 -3.20 -7.12
N GLY A 154 4.43 -3.26 -8.45
CA GLY A 154 5.61 -2.80 -9.19
C GLY A 154 5.90 -1.30 -9.04
N VAL A 155 4.85 -0.45 -8.99
CA VAL A 155 5.02 1.00 -8.75
C VAL A 155 5.57 1.27 -7.35
N LEU A 156 5.05 0.58 -6.32
CA LEU A 156 5.57 0.68 -4.95
C LEU A 156 7.03 0.23 -4.90
N ALA A 157 7.32 -0.96 -5.43
CA ALA A 157 8.65 -1.53 -5.40
C ALA A 157 9.66 -0.63 -6.10
N LEU A 158 9.32 -0.08 -7.27
CA LEU A 158 10.17 0.83 -8.01
C LEU A 158 10.49 2.11 -7.23
N ALA A 159 9.48 2.69 -6.55
CA ALA A 159 9.66 3.88 -5.73
C ALA A 159 10.63 3.62 -4.57
N VAL A 160 10.47 2.49 -3.87
CA VAL A 160 11.35 2.14 -2.74
C VAL A 160 12.75 1.77 -3.22
N CYS A 161 12.90 0.93 -4.25
CA CYS A 161 14.22 0.53 -4.77
C CYS A 161 15.05 1.73 -5.22
N ARG A 162 14.43 2.74 -5.85
CA ARG A 162 15.12 3.97 -6.28
C ARG A 162 15.60 4.84 -5.11
N GLY A 163 14.92 4.78 -3.97
CA GLY A 163 15.25 5.59 -2.79
C GLY A 163 16.14 4.89 -1.77
N HIS A 164 16.40 3.59 -1.95
CA HIS A 164 17.18 2.78 -1.03
C HIS A 164 18.68 3.11 -1.13
N ASP A 165 19.35 3.19 0.02
CA ASP A 165 20.81 3.28 0.11
C ASP A 165 21.39 1.86 0.16
N PRO A 166 22.21 1.42 -0.83
CA PRO A 166 22.79 0.08 -0.85
C PRO A 166 23.70 -0.27 0.35
N VAL A 167 24.10 0.73 1.15
CA VAL A 167 24.85 0.52 2.40
C VAL A 167 23.93 -0.03 3.51
N ASP A 168 22.65 0.32 3.48
CA ASP A 168 21.67 -0.15 4.44
C ASP A 168 21.21 -1.57 4.07
N PRO A 169 20.97 -2.45 5.06
CA PRO A 169 20.52 -3.79 4.77
C PRO A 169 19.07 -3.81 4.30
N LEU A 170 18.69 -4.88 3.60
CA LEU A 170 17.29 -5.26 3.46
C LEU A 170 16.90 -6.26 4.55
N LEU A 171 15.66 -6.18 5.01
CA LEU A 171 15.07 -7.15 5.92
C LEU A 171 14.21 -8.12 5.14
N LEU A 172 14.28 -9.40 5.50
CA LEU A 172 13.46 -10.45 4.95
C LEU A 172 12.77 -11.20 6.07
N THR A 173 11.45 -11.31 6.04
CA THR A 173 10.67 -12.06 7.03
C THR A 173 9.61 -12.92 6.35
N GLY A 174 9.22 -14.02 7.00
CA GLY A 174 8.01 -14.74 6.62
C GLY A 174 6.77 -13.90 6.97
N ALA A 175 5.78 -13.89 6.08
CA ALA A 175 4.50 -13.24 6.27
C ALA A 175 3.40 -14.06 5.56
N ASP A 176 2.45 -14.58 6.33
CA ASP A 176 1.34 -15.44 5.87
C ASP A 176 1.80 -16.53 4.88
N ASP A 177 1.47 -16.39 3.61
CA ASP A 177 1.77 -17.33 2.53
C ASP A 177 3.08 -17.07 1.77
N GLY A 178 3.97 -16.22 2.29
CA GLY A 178 5.21 -15.90 1.59
C GLY A 178 6.27 -15.15 2.40
N LEU A 179 7.08 -14.40 1.67
CA LEU A 179 8.24 -13.64 2.10
C LEU A 179 8.01 -12.15 1.85
N LEU A 180 8.18 -11.34 2.89
CA LEU A 180 8.10 -9.89 2.82
C LEU A 180 9.51 -9.30 2.88
N LEU A 181 9.90 -8.58 1.83
CA LEU A 181 11.15 -7.84 1.70
C LEU A 181 10.93 -6.36 2.04
N ILE A 182 11.77 -5.82 2.92
CA ILE A 182 11.59 -4.50 3.52
C ILE A 182 12.94 -3.76 3.53
N ASP A 183 12.94 -2.47 3.26
CA ASP A 183 14.05 -1.57 3.57
C ASP A 183 14.20 -1.38 5.09
N ALA A 184 15.40 -1.62 5.64
CA ALA A 184 15.63 -1.59 7.08
C ALA A 184 15.53 -0.18 7.69
N HIS A 185 15.84 0.85 6.89
CA HIS A 185 16.05 2.19 7.38
C HIS A 185 14.73 2.86 7.81
N GLY A 186 13.66 2.67 7.02
CA GLY A 186 12.31 3.19 7.34
C GLY A 186 11.20 2.16 7.49
N MET A 187 11.50 0.86 7.44
CA MET A 187 10.51 -0.23 7.26
C MET A 187 9.68 -0.08 5.97
N PHE A 188 10.24 0.48 4.90
CA PHE A 188 9.50 0.60 3.65
C PHE A 188 9.36 -0.78 2.98
N PRO A 189 8.14 -1.29 2.76
CA PRO A 189 7.96 -2.57 2.12
C PRO A 189 8.32 -2.49 0.64
N ILE A 190 9.07 -3.46 0.14
CA ILE A 190 9.52 -3.51 -1.26
C ILE A 190 8.65 -4.49 -2.05
N ALA A 191 8.54 -5.72 -1.56
CA ALA A 191 7.85 -6.79 -2.26
C ALA A 191 7.35 -7.87 -1.29
N TRP A 192 6.29 -8.57 -1.70
CA TRP A 192 5.81 -9.76 -1.01
C TRP A 192 5.64 -10.89 -2.03
N THR A 193 6.49 -11.92 -1.93
CA THR A 193 6.56 -13.02 -2.90
C THR A 193 6.41 -14.38 -2.23
N PRO A 194 5.92 -15.41 -2.92
CA PRO A 194 5.82 -16.75 -2.33
C PRO A 194 7.18 -17.43 -2.12
N GLU A 195 8.19 -17.06 -2.92
CA GLU A 195 9.48 -17.74 -3.01
C GLU A 195 10.64 -16.72 -2.99
N ALA A 196 11.83 -17.16 -2.58
CA ALA A 196 12.98 -16.28 -2.40
C ALA A 196 13.58 -15.85 -3.75
N THR A 197 13.55 -16.72 -4.76
CA THR A 197 14.04 -16.39 -6.12
C THR A 197 13.30 -15.21 -6.74
N ALA A 198 12.01 -15.04 -6.45
CA ALA A 198 11.20 -13.93 -6.92
C ALA A 198 11.60 -12.57 -6.29
N LEU A 199 12.40 -12.57 -5.22
CA LEU A 199 12.91 -11.36 -4.59
C LEU A 199 14.15 -10.80 -5.29
N LEU A 200 14.85 -11.63 -6.07
CA LEU A 200 16.13 -11.26 -6.67
C LEU A 200 16.06 -10.00 -7.53
N PRO A 201 15.05 -9.79 -8.40
CA PRO A 201 14.96 -8.55 -9.18
C PRO A 201 14.92 -7.29 -8.31
N TYR A 202 14.24 -7.34 -7.16
CA TYR A 202 14.15 -6.22 -6.23
C TYR A 202 15.46 -6.00 -5.49
N TRP A 203 16.10 -7.08 -5.01
CA TRP A 203 17.42 -7.02 -4.39
C TRP A 203 18.49 -6.43 -5.33
N HIS A 204 18.47 -6.83 -6.61
CA HIS A 204 19.33 -6.23 -7.63
C HIS A 204 19.06 -4.74 -7.83
N SER A 205 17.77 -4.37 -7.88
CA SER A 205 17.35 -2.97 -8.04
C SER A 205 17.73 -2.09 -6.85
N CYS A 206 17.89 -2.67 -5.66
CA CYS A 206 18.40 -2.03 -4.46
C CYS A 206 19.94 -1.97 -4.39
N GLY A 207 20.67 -2.41 -5.43
CA GLY A 207 22.14 -2.35 -5.42
C GLY A 207 22.84 -3.52 -4.71
N ARG A 208 22.12 -4.64 -4.51
CA ARG A 208 22.65 -5.88 -3.89
C ARG A 208 23.15 -5.73 -2.43
N PRO A 209 22.39 -5.08 -1.54
CA PRO A 209 22.75 -4.94 -0.13
C PRO A 209 22.77 -6.29 0.61
N PRO A 210 23.39 -6.37 1.79
CA PRO A 210 23.21 -7.51 2.69
C PRO A 210 21.75 -7.66 3.14
N VAL A 211 21.31 -8.92 3.32
CA VAL A 211 19.96 -9.25 3.75
C VAL A 211 19.96 -9.79 5.19
N LEU A 212 19.15 -9.19 6.06
CA LEU A 212 18.89 -9.67 7.41
C LEU A 212 17.60 -10.48 7.41
N LEU A 213 17.71 -11.78 7.64
CA LEU A 213 16.54 -12.64 7.77
C LEU A 213 16.03 -12.60 9.20
N CYS A 214 14.91 -11.91 9.37
CA CYS A 214 14.19 -11.77 10.63
C CYS A 214 13.43 -13.06 10.99
N ASP A 215 13.13 -13.22 12.27
CA ASP A 215 12.39 -14.39 12.76
C ASP A 215 10.96 -14.40 12.21
N GLY A 216 10.62 -15.47 11.49
CA GLY A 216 9.31 -15.77 10.95
C GLY A 216 9.32 -17.16 10.31
N PRO A 217 8.15 -17.78 10.04
CA PRO A 217 8.10 -19.04 9.31
C PRO A 217 8.58 -18.81 7.87
N LEU A 218 9.85 -19.08 7.59
CA LEU A 218 10.41 -18.99 6.25
C LEU A 218 9.96 -20.21 5.43
N PRO A 219 9.58 -20.04 4.15
CA PRO A 219 9.37 -21.17 3.26
C PRO A 219 10.59 -22.10 3.23
N PRO A 220 10.41 -23.43 3.24
CA PRO A 220 11.51 -24.38 3.15
C PRO A 220 12.36 -24.11 1.90
N GLY A 221 13.69 -24.12 2.06
CA GLY A 221 14.61 -23.86 0.95
C GLY A 221 15.03 -22.40 0.77
N THR A 222 14.40 -21.44 1.47
CA THR A 222 14.73 -20.00 1.40
C THR A 222 16.23 -19.74 1.54
N LEU A 223 16.89 -20.30 2.57
CA LEU A 223 18.34 -20.10 2.79
C LEU A 223 19.20 -20.63 1.64
N ARG A 224 18.81 -21.78 1.07
CA ARG A 224 19.51 -22.40 -0.06
C ARG A 224 19.36 -21.58 -1.34
N GLU A 225 18.16 -21.07 -1.61
CA GLU A 225 17.87 -20.23 -2.78
C GLU A 225 18.61 -18.89 -2.72
N LEU A 226 18.65 -18.25 -1.54
CA LEU A 226 19.40 -17.01 -1.37
C LEU A 226 20.91 -17.24 -1.52
N ALA A 227 21.44 -18.31 -0.92
CA ALA A 227 22.86 -18.63 -1.03
C ALA A 227 23.26 -19.02 -2.46
N SER A 228 22.43 -19.80 -3.18
CA SER A 228 22.70 -20.17 -4.58
C SER A 228 22.65 -18.97 -5.52
N ALA A 229 21.85 -17.95 -5.19
CA ALA A 229 21.82 -16.67 -5.88
C ALA A 229 22.96 -15.71 -5.47
N GLY A 230 23.81 -16.11 -4.51
CA GLY A 230 24.93 -15.30 -4.02
C GLY A 230 24.50 -14.11 -3.16
N VAL A 231 23.31 -14.16 -2.55
CA VAL A 231 22.83 -13.09 -1.67
C VAL A 231 23.60 -13.17 -0.34
N PRO A 232 24.35 -12.11 0.04
CA PRO A 232 24.96 -12.07 1.36
C PRO A 232 23.85 -11.89 2.40
N PHE A 233 23.79 -12.80 3.37
CA PHE A 233 22.77 -12.72 4.41
C PHE A 233 23.26 -13.12 5.80
N LEU A 234 22.52 -12.65 6.80
CA LEU A 234 22.66 -12.98 8.21
C LEU A 234 21.30 -13.41 8.79
N THR A 235 21.28 -14.44 9.63
CA THR A 235 20.05 -14.90 10.27
C THR A 235 20.25 -15.48 11.67
N ALA A 236 19.22 -15.34 12.51
CA ALA A 236 19.04 -16.10 13.75
C ALA A 236 18.11 -17.31 13.57
N VAL A 237 17.54 -17.49 12.38
CA VAL A 237 16.71 -18.65 12.05
C VAL A 237 17.59 -19.89 11.99
N ARG A 238 17.19 -20.92 12.71
CA ARG A 238 17.92 -22.19 12.75
C ARG A 238 17.91 -22.83 11.35
N PRO A 239 19.09 -23.11 10.76
CA PRO A 239 19.18 -23.75 9.45
C PRO A 239 18.68 -25.20 9.47
N LEU A 240 18.20 -25.66 8.32
CA LEU A 240 17.88 -27.05 8.07
C LEU A 240 19.13 -27.83 7.61
N ARG A 241 19.03 -29.17 7.63
CA ARG A 241 20.11 -30.02 7.14
C ARG A 241 20.36 -29.73 5.65
N GLY A 242 21.61 -29.45 5.30
CA GLY A 242 22.03 -29.17 3.92
C GLY A 242 21.82 -27.73 3.47
N ASP A 243 21.50 -26.81 4.38
CA ASP A 243 21.57 -25.38 4.07
C ASP A 243 23.04 -24.92 4.03
N PRO A 244 23.47 -24.18 2.98
CA PRO A 244 24.85 -23.74 2.78
C PRO A 244 25.17 -22.50 3.63
N VAL A 245 25.24 -22.69 4.94
CA VAL A 245 25.45 -21.61 5.91
C VAL A 245 26.56 -21.93 6.90
N ALA A 246 27.31 -20.90 7.27
CA ALA A 246 28.35 -20.98 8.29
C ALA A 246 27.85 -20.38 9.61
N ARG A 247 28.12 -21.06 10.72
CA ARG A 247 27.84 -20.52 12.06
C ARG A 247 28.85 -19.43 12.40
N LEU A 248 28.37 -18.29 12.88
CA LEU A 248 29.23 -17.21 13.33
C LEU A 248 29.71 -17.43 14.77
N PRO A 249 30.94 -17.00 15.11
CA PRO A 249 31.43 -16.96 16.48
C PRO A 249 30.79 -15.77 17.24
N TRP A 250 29.49 -15.88 17.51
CA TRP A 250 28.68 -14.85 18.16
C TRP A 250 28.10 -15.32 19.49
N ARG A 251 27.70 -14.37 20.34
CA ARG A 251 27.13 -14.63 21.68
C ARG A 251 25.87 -15.51 21.65
N THR A 252 25.09 -15.39 20.59
CA THR A 252 23.92 -16.21 20.30
C THR A 252 24.13 -16.96 18.98
N PRO A 253 23.47 -18.11 18.76
CA PRO A 253 23.52 -18.78 17.47
C PRO A 253 23.07 -17.84 16.35
N LEU A 254 24.02 -17.48 15.48
CA LEU A 254 23.80 -16.74 14.25
C LEU A 254 24.48 -17.47 13.10
N TRP A 255 23.91 -17.34 11.93
CA TRP A 255 24.41 -17.95 10.70
C TRP A 255 24.52 -16.91 9.60
N ALA A 256 25.51 -17.08 8.74
CA ALA A 256 25.68 -16.30 7.53
C ALA A 256 25.74 -17.24 6.31
N ALA A 257 25.48 -16.69 5.12
CA ALA A 257 25.74 -17.38 3.87
C ALA A 257 27.19 -17.90 3.84
N GLU A 258 27.39 -19.16 3.43
CA GLU A 258 28.73 -19.73 3.34
C GLU A 258 29.61 -18.93 2.36
N GLY A 259 30.84 -18.62 2.76
CA GLY A 259 31.77 -17.81 1.96
C GLY A 259 31.53 -16.30 2.01
N ALA A 260 30.49 -15.81 2.69
CA ALA A 260 30.28 -14.39 2.94
C ALA A 260 31.05 -13.91 4.19
N ALA A 261 31.74 -12.77 4.09
CA ALA A 261 32.36 -12.14 5.26
C ALA A 261 31.25 -11.54 6.15
N PRO A 262 31.16 -11.93 7.44
CA PRO A 262 30.10 -11.44 8.32
C PRO A 262 30.33 -9.98 8.72
N ASP A 263 29.28 -9.16 8.61
CA ASP A 263 29.26 -7.82 9.20
C ASP A 263 28.77 -7.91 10.66
N ILE A 264 29.67 -7.62 11.59
CA ILE A 264 29.43 -7.65 13.04
C ILE A 264 28.40 -6.59 13.46
N ARG A 265 28.36 -5.44 12.79
CA ARG A 265 27.40 -4.37 13.10
C ARG A 265 25.98 -4.86 12.82
N LEU A 266 25.77 -5.48 11.65
CA LEU A 266 24.50 -6.08 11.26
C LEU A 266 24.06 -7.19 12.23
N ALA A 267 25.00 -7.97 12.76
CA ALA A 267 24.72 -8.98 13.78
C ALA A 267 24.26 -8.41 15.12
N ALA A 268 24.68 -7.19 15.47
CA ALA A 268 24.21 -6.50 16.66
C ALA A 268 22.81 -5.88 16.46
N GLU A 269 22.50 -5.42 15.24
CA GLU A 269 21.24 -4.75 14.88
C GLU A 269 20.08 -5.74 14.62
N LEU A 270 20.38 -6.97 14.19
CA LEU A 270 19.39 -7.98 13.81
C LEU A 270 18.23 -8.17 14.81
N PRO A 271 18.44 -8.29 16.14
CA PRO A 271 17.34 -8.48 17.08
C PRO A 271 16.31 -7.35 17.08
N ALA A 272 16.76 -6.10 16.94
CA ALA A 272 15.87 -4.92 16.91
C ALA A 272 15.06 -4.88 15.60
N HIS A 273 15.69 -5.23 14.47
CA HIS A 273 15.00 -5.37 13.20
C HIS A 273 13.98 -6.51 13.22
N THR A 274 14.34 -7.66 13.79
CA THR A 274 13.41 -8.78 13.97
C THR A 274 12.17 -8.36 14.76
N GLN A 275 12.35 -7.68 15.89
CA GLN A 275 11.22 -7.21 16.70
C GLN A 275 10.29 -6.27 15.91
N ARG A 276 10.86 -5.31 15.15
CA ARG A 276 10.10 -4.40 14.29
C ARG A 276 9.37 -5.13 13.16
N CYS A 277 10.02 -6.08 12.49
CA CYS A 277 9.40 -6.92 11.46
C CYS A 277 8.24 -7.74 12.02
N THR A 278 8.43 -8.42 13.15
CA THR A 278 7.37 -9.19 13.81
C THR A 278 6.19 -8.29 14.16
N ALA A 279 6.44 -7.12 14.78
CA ALA A 279 5.38 -6.18 15.12
C ALA A 279 4.61 -5.70 13.88
N LEU A 280 5.33 -5.37 12.79
CA LEU A 280 4.73 -4.92 11.53
C LEU A 280 3.84 -6.01 10.93
N VAL A 281 4.35 -7.24 10.84
CA VAL A 281 3.60 -8.40 10.32
C VAL A 281 2.39 -8.68 11.21
N THR A 282 2.54 -8.70 12.53
CA THR A 282 1.40 -8.89 13.44
C THR A 282 0.32 -7.81 13.22
N ALA A 283 0.70 -6.54 13.27
CA ALA A 283 -0.24 -5.43 13.23
C ALA A 283 -0.93 -5.29 11.86
N LEU A 284 -0.18 -5.42 10.77
CA LEU A 284 -0.67 -5.17 9.42
C LEU A 284 -1.02 -6.43 8.65
N VAL A 285 -0.54 -7.62 8.97
CA VAL A 285 -0.93 -8.85 8.24
C VAL A 285 -1.98 -9.62 9.01
N THR A 286 -1.76 -9.82 10.30
CA THR A 286 -2.60 -10.71 11.12
C THR A 286 -3.82 -9.99 11.69
N GLU A 287 -3.62 -8.82 12.31
CA GLU A 287 -4.68 -8.15 13.08
C GLU A 287 -5.64 -7.33 12.21
N ARG A 288 -5.15 -6.74 11.11
CA ARG A 288 -5.91 -5.80 10.25
C ARG A 288 -6.16 -6.36 8.86
N ARG A 289 -6.84 -7.50 8.75
CA ARG A 289 -7.18 -8.08 7.44
C ARG A 289 -8.16 -7.19 6.67
N ALA A 290 -7.82 -6.81 5.45
CA ALA A 290 -8.63 -5.98 4.56
C ALA A 290 -9.74 -6.77 3.85
N VAL A 291 -9.50 -8.03 3.51
CA VAL A 291 -10.48 -8.89 2.83
C VAL A 291 -10.49 -10.30 3.43
N PRO A 292 -10.96 -10.45 4.69
CA PRO A 292 -10.79 -11.69 5.45
C PRO A 292 -11.51 -12.91 4.85
N LEU A 293 -12.54 -12.68 4.04
CA LEU A 293 -13.33 -13.71 3.36
C LEU A 293 -12.81 -14.07 1.96
N ALA A 294 -11.83 -13.32 1.43
CA ALA A 294 -11.20 -13.66 0.16
C ALA A 294 -10.41 -14.97 0.30
N ARG A 295 -10.50 -15.82 -0.75
CA ARG A 295 -9.78 -17.09 -0.80
C ARG A 295 -8.32 -16.90 -1.19
N ASP A 296 -8.03 -15.91 -2.02
CA ASP A 296 -6.68 -15.50 -2.37
C ASP A 296 -6.20 -14.34 -1.49
N GLY A 297 -4.88 -14.25 -1.31
CA GLY A 297 -4.23 -13.18 -0.55
C GLY A 297 -3.75 -12.01 -1.41
N ALA A 298 -4.02 -11.99 -2.71
CA ALA A 298 -3.38 -11.05 -3.63
C ALA A 298 -3.73 -9.60 -3.30
N LEU A 299 -5.03 -9.29 -3.19
CA LEU A 299 -5.47 -7.94 -2.80
C LEU A 299 -4.96 -7.57 -1.41
N GLU A 300 -5.02 -8.52 -0.46
CA GLU A 300 -4.54 -8.34 0.92
C GLU A 300 -3.07 -7.92 0.93
N ARG A 301 -2.20 -8.59 0.18
CA ARG A 301 -0.78 -8.24 0.04
C ARG A 301 -0.61 -6.85 -0.54
N THR A 302 -1.23 -6.55 -1.68
CA THR A 302 -1.11 -5.25 -2.35
C THR A 302 -1.54 -4.09 -1.46
N VAL A 303 -2.69 -4.17 -0.81
CA VAL A 303 -3.13 -3.09 0.08
C VAL A 303 -2.29 -3.00 1.36
N THR A 304 -1.72 -4.13 1.82
CA THR A 304 -0.78 -4.13 2.95
C THR A 304 0.52 -3.41 2.59
N LEU A 305 1.09 -3.69 1.41
CA LEU A 305 2.28 -2.99 0.90
C LEU A 305 2.02 -1.49 0.79
N ALA A 306 0.89 -1.10 0.19
CA ALA A 306 0.50 0.31 0.04
C ALA A 306 0.32 1.02 1.40
N ALA A 307 -0.39 0.38 2.35
CA ALA A 307 -0.62 0.95 3.67
C ALA A 307 0.68 1.09 4.46
N ALA A 308 1.51 0.04 4.50
CA ALA A 308 2.80 0.06 5.18
C ALA A 308 3.74 1.11 4.58
N LEU A 309 3.78 1.28 3.25
CA LEU A 309 4.54 2.35 2.60
C LEU A 309 4.02 3.74 2.98
N GLY A 310 2.70 3.95 2.96
CA GLY A 310 2.10 5.22 3.34
C GLY A 310 2.40 5.59 4.80
N LEU A 311 2.26 4.64 5.72
CA LEU A 311 2.60 4.80 7.14
C LEU A 311 4.09 5.06 7.35
N SER A 312 4.98 4.31 6.67
CA SER A 312 6.42 4.51 6.74
C SER A 312 6.80 5.90 6.24
N THR A 313 6.16 6.37 5.16
CA THR A 313 6.39 7.71 4.63
C THR A 313 5.94 8.81 5.60
N ILE A 314 4.79 8.63 6.28
CA ILE A 314 4.35 9.56 7.33
C ILE A 314 5.36 9.58 8.47
N ALA A 315 5.77 8.41 8.97
CA ALA A 315 6.71 8.32 10.08
C ALA A 315 8.05 8.96 9.73
N TRP A 316 8.56 8.65 8.54
CA TRP A 316 9.77 9.21 7.98
C TRP A 316 9.71 10.74 7.88
N THR A 317 8.62 11.27 7.32
CA THR A 317 8.45 12.71 7.09
C THR A 317 8.41 13.49 8.41
N LEU A 318 7.79 12.93 9.44
CA LEU A 318 7.56 13.65 10.69
C LEU A 318 8.66 13.47 11.73
N TRP A 319 9.36 12.33 11.73
CA TRP A 319 10.13 11.92 12.91
C TRP A 319 11.55 11.44 12.66
N ARG A 320 11.98 11.24 11.40
CA ARG A 320 13.32 10.70 11.08
C ARG A 320 14.49 11.45 11.73
N ASP A 321 14.36 12.75 11.96
CA ASP A 321 15.42 13.58 12.54
C ASP A 321 15.50 13.46 14.08
N ARG A 322 14.56 12.74 14.71
CA ARG A 322 14.40 12.66 16.18
C ARG A 322 14.37 11.23 16.72
N GLU A 323 13.87 10.30 15.93
CA GLU A 323 13.72 8.89 16.29
C GLU A 323 13.76 8.02 15.04
N THR A 324 14.01 6.72 15.24
CA THR A 324 13.97 5.73 14.15
C THR A 324 12.56 5.66 13.56
N PRO A 325 12.37 5.92 12.27
CA PRO A 325 11.06 5.83 11.63
C PRO A 325 10.45 4.43 11.74
N ASP A 326 9.19 4.37 12.15
CA ASP A 326 8.41 3.14 12.27
C ASP A 326 6.95 3.39 11.81
N PRO A 327 6.45 2.66 10.80
CA PRO A 327 5.06 2.76 10.36
C PRO A 327 4.04 2.56 11.48
N LEU A 328 4.34 1.73 12.48
CA LEU A 328 3.42 1.49 13.60
C LEU A 328 3.31 2.69 14.54
N SER A 329 4.35 3.53 14.61
CA SER A 329 4.26 4.82 15.31
C SER A 329 3.31 5.77 14.60
N ALA A 330 3.28 5.77 13.26
CA ALA A 330 2.30 6.56 12.49
C ALA A 330 0.88 6.03 12.71
N LEU A 331 0.71 4.72 12.66
CA LEU A 331 -0.56 4.06 12.93
C LEU A 331 -1.08 4.45 14.31
N ALA A 332 -0.28 4.26 15.37
CA ALA A 332 -0.70 4.54 16.74
C ALA A 332 -1.01 6.01 17.00
N ARG A 333 -0.18 6.95 16.51
CA ARG A 333 -0.32 8.39 16.81
C ARG A 333 -1.50 9.06 16.09
N PHE A 334 -1.95 8.48 14.98
CA PHE A 334 -3.04 9.03 14.16
C PHE A 334 -4.29 8.14 14.10
N ALA A 335 -4.30 6.97 14.76
CA ALA A 335 -5.44 6.04 14.75
C ALA A 335 -6.76 6.70 15.13
N ASP A 336 -6.77 7.53 16.17
CA ASP A 336 -7.94 8.22 16.73
C ASP A 336 -8.08 9.69 16.27
N LEU A 337 -7.35 10.09 15.22
CA LEU A 337 -7.48 11.44 14.68
C LEU A 337 -8.80 11.57 13.91
N ALA A 338 -9.88 11.97 14.56
CA ALA A 338 -11.17 12.18 13.91
C ALA A 338 -11.11 13.23 12.78
N ALA A 339 -12.10 13.20 11.88
CA ALA A 339 -12.23 14.19 10.82
C ALA A 339 -13.69 14.35 10.37
N THR A 340 -13.96 15.51 9.77
CA THR A 340 -15.21 15.76 9.04
C THR A 340 -14.95 15.70 7.54
N VAL A 341 -15.70 14.86 6.83
CA VAL A 341 -15.57 14.66 5.38
C VAL A 341 -16.77 15.25 4.67
N ARG A 342 -16.54 16.26 3.83
CA ARG A 342 -17.58 16.90 3.00
C ARG A 342 -17.39 16.54 1.53
N TYR A 343 -18.40 15.97 0.91
CA TYR A 343 -18.42 15.64 -0.51
C TYR A 343 -19.02 16.80 -1.30
N GLU A 344 -18.28 17.25 -2.29
CA GLU A 344 -18.70 18.24 -3.27
C GLU A 344 -18.59 17.64 -4.68
N ARG A 345 -19.12 18.37 -5.66
CA ARG A 345 -19.09 17.96 -7.06
C ARG A 345 -17.67 17.80 -7.61
N ALA A 346 -16.75 18.69 -7.23
CA ALA A 346 -15.37 18.71 -7.74
C ALA A 346 -14.31 18.28 -6.72
N ALA A 347 -14.68 18.20 -5.43
CA ALA A 347 -13.73 17.95 -4.36
C ALA A 347 -14.33 17.11 -3.23
N VAL A 348 -13.47 16.45 -2.46
CA VAL A 348 -13.80 15.87 -1.15
C VAL A 348 -12.94 16.59 -0.13
N ARG A 349 -13.56 17.30 0.82
CA ARG A 349 -12.85 18.09 1.82
C ARG A 349 -12.77 17.32 3.13
N VAL A 350 -11.57 17.12 3.63
CA VAL A 350 -11.30 16.51 4.93
C VAL A 350 -10.86 17.61 5.89
N ARG A 351 -11.71 17.89 6.87
CA ARG A 351 -11.40 18.82 7.97
C ARG A 351 -10.81 18.04 9.13
N VAL A 352 -9.58 18.36 9.48
CA VAL A 352 -8.82 17.72 10.56
C VAL A 352 -8.80 18.66 11.78
N PRO A 353 -9.10 18.17 12.99
CA PRO A 353 -9.09 18.97 14.21
C PRO A 353 -7.77 19.70 14.41
N MET A 354 -7.85 20.99 14.71
CA MET A 354 -6.67 21.78 15.06
C MET A 354 -5.97 21.24 16.33
N GLY A 355 -4.64 21.36 16.37
CA GLY A 355 -3.84 20.94 17.51
C GLY A 355 -2.42 20.55 17.11
N ARG A 356 -1.70 19.89 18.03
CA ARG A 356 -0.31 19.45 17.79
C ARG A 356 -0.20 18.53 16.57
N ARG A 357 -1.09 17.54 16.47
CA ARG A 357 -1.14 16.59 15.36
C ARG A 357 -1.37 17.27 14.02
N HIS A 358 -2.32 18.21 13.94
CA HIS A 358 -2.54 19.01 12.73
C HIS A 358 -1.31 19.84 12.38
N ALA A 359 -0.70 20.52 13.36
CA ALA A 359 0.49 21.35 13.11
C ALA A 359 1.67 20.52 12.59
N ASP A 360 1.85 19.29 13.08
CA ASP A 360 2.87 18.37 12.59
C ASP A 360 2.57 17.92 11.16
N LEU A 361 1.34 17.51 10.86
CA LEU A 361 0.91 17.13 9.51
C LEU A 361 1.07 18.30 8.52
N GLN A 362 0.71 19.52 8.92
CA GLN A 362 0.83 20.72 8.09
C GLN A 362 2.30 21.05 7.81
N ARG A 363 3.16 21.03 8.85
CA ARG A 363 4.60 21.29 8.69
C ARG A 363 5.29 20.24 7.82
N GLY A 364 4.86 18.99 7.92
CA GLY A 364 5.33 17.89 7.08
C GLY A 364 4.74 17.86 5.66
N GLY A 365 3.87 18.81 5.29
CA GLY A 365 3.23 18.83 3.97
C GLY A 365 2.30 17.64 3.70
N LEU A 366 1.82 16.96 4.74
CA LEU A 366 0.92 15.81 4.64
C LEU A 366 -0.56 16.20 4.46
N LEU A 367 -0.86 17.50 4.55
CA LEU A 367 -2.18 18.09 4.30
C LEU A 367 -2.26 18.81 2.94
N ALA A 368 -1.36 18.49 2.01
CA ALA A 368 -1.43 19.01 0.65
C ALA A 368 -2.60 18.39 -0.11
N ASP A 369 -3.18 19.15 -1.05
CA ASP A 369 -4.25 18.67 -1.91
C ASP A 369 -3.76 17.53 -2.81
N VAL A 370 -4.61 16.53 -3.00
CA VAL A 370 -4.36 15.37 -3.85
C VAL A 370 -5.35 15.39 -5.01
N PRO A 371 -4.93 15.74 -6.24
CA PRO A 371 -5.82 15.78 -7.40
C PRO A 371 -6.18 14.37 -7.90
N ASP A 372 -7.20 14.32 -8.76
CA ASP A 372 -7.52 13.17 -9.62
C ASP A 372 -7.62 11.80 -8.90
N VAL A 373 -8.17 11.77 -7.69
CA VAL A 373 -8.29 10.53 -6.91
C VAL A 373 -9.28 9.57 -7.59
N ALA A 374 -8.76 8.45 -8.10
CA ALA A 374 -9.50 7.52 -8.96
C ALA A 374 -10.82 7.03 -8.34
N TRP A 375 -10.79 6.57 -7.08
CA TRP A 375 -11.99 6.07 -6.40
C TRP A 375 -12.97 7.17 -5.96
N LEU A 376 -12.57 8.44 -6.04
CA LEU A 376 -13.46 9.58 -5.82
C LEU A 376 -13.97 10.15 -7.16
N GLY A 377 -13.87 9.40 -8.26
CA GLY A 377 -14.33 9.83 -9.58
C GLY A 377 -13.52 11.01 -10.13
N GLY A 378 -12.21 11.04 -9.86
CA GLY A 378 -11.30 12.10 -10.30
C GLY A 378 -11.42 13.40 -9.50
N ARG A 379 -12.17 13.43 -8.40
CA ARG A 379 -12.25 14.62 -7.53
C ARG A 379 -10.93 14.86 -6.81
N THR A 380 -10.66 16.13 -6.51
CA THR A 380 -9.54 16.52 -5.65
C THR A 380 -9.88 16.25 -4.19
N LEU A 381 -9.00 15.55 -3.47
CA LEU A 381 -9.04 15.45 -2.02
C LEU A 381 -8.30 16.64 -1.42
N THR A 382 -8.98 17.47 -0.63
CA THR A 382 -8.37 18.66 -0.01
C THR A 382 -8.40 18.56 1.50
N PHE A 383 -7.36 19.02 2.17
CA PHE A 383 -7.33 19.08 3.63
C PHE A 383 -7.52 20.51 4.14
N SER A 384 -8.20 20.65 5.27
CA SER A 384 -8.39 21.93 5.94
C SER A 384 -8.42 21.77 7.46
N ALA A 385 -8.16 22.87 8.17
CA ALA A 385 -8.35 22.93 9.61
C ALA A 385 -9.86 22.89 9.94
N GLY A 386 -10.24 22.13 10.95
CA GLY A 386 -11.61 21.94 11.43
C GLY A 386 -11.77 22.14 12.92
#